data_AF-A0A4U6S4M5-F1
#
_entry.id   AF-A0A4U6S4M5-F1
#
_cell.length_a   1.000
_cell.length_b   1.000
_cell.length_c   1.000
_cell.angle_alpha   90.00
_cell.angle_beta   90.00
_cell.angle_gamma   90.00
#
_symmetry.space_group_name_H-M   'P 1'
#
loop_
_entity.id
_entity.type
_entity.pdbx_description
1 polymer ?
#
loop_
_entity_poly.entity_id
_entity_poly.type
_entity_poly.pdbx_seq_one_letter_code
_entity_poly.pdbx_strand_id
1 'polypeptide(L)'
;MRILNDRRGAVAGDATKALTFDIVVTPHDLRDEAAFRNTGVLDLYAELFPPNERDAPDDIVRWVLSDDVGERREFSVGGRKLSYCLDSRCFILRAEGRAIGLGFFTYDHASELIYCNYVGVAKAWRGGGLARRFYREMIEMLDALFPRNIGVVLEVEPYDRDRLAAIIDDLERTGVRQLAADQQTGIRRLLRVSWYDKLGYCFFCDARGMQPLECRSPCLDPSLLPSAWVGAEENYWLAWQSRTGAPSVEGERAGDLWQRAVVAIYVEILAKSLVDDDPKERRDYWDYATALVAQTLQRAAMTEVRLARCLDAEGSELLSRWRRLAIDPPI
;
A
#
# COMPACT_ATOMS: atom_id res chain seq x y z
N MET A 1 -8.57 18.31 11.59
CA MET A 1 -9.82 18.03 10.85
C MET A 1 -9.92 18.98 9.66
N ARG A 2 -9.81 18.45 8.42
CA ARG A 2 -9.95 19.23 7.18
C ARG A 2 -11.31 18.94 6.56
N ILE A 3 -12.09 19.98 6.25
CA ILE A 3 -13.42 19.83 5.63
C ILE A 3 -13.27 19.76 4.12
N LEU A 4 -13.78 18.69 3.52
CA LEU A 4 -13.89 18.52 2.08
C LEU A 4 -15.21 19.14 1.62
N ASN A 5 -15.15 20.38 1.13
CA ASN A 5 -16.34 21.04 0.58
C ASN A 5 -16.73 20.36 -0.75
N ASP A 6 -17.83 19.62 -0.76
CA ASP A 6 -18.43 19.15 -2.02
C ASP A 6 -19.84 19.70 -2.24
N ARG A 7 -19.99 20.44 -3.33
CA ARG A 7 -21.29 20.70 -3.97
C ARG A 7 -21.40 19.76 -5.16
N ARG A 8 -21.68 18.47 -4.93
CA ARG A 8 -22.42 17.55 -5.84
C ARG A 8 -22.25 16.08 -5.44
N GLY A 9 -23.21 15.61 -4.64
CA GLY A 9 -23.64 14.21 -4.61
C GLY A 9 -25.15 14.17 -4.87
N ALA A 10 -25.58 14.60 -6.06
CA ALA A 10 -26.98 14.50 -6.45
C ALA A 10 -27.16 13.25 -7.31
N VAL A 11 -27.35 12.10 -6.66
CA VAL A 11 -28.04 10.96 -7.26
C VAL A 11 -29.41 10.87 -6.57
N ALA A 12 -30.42 11.29 -7.33
CA ALA A 12 -31.87 11.07 -7.15
C ALA A 12 -32.42 11.00 -5.71
N GLY A 13 -33.05 12.09 -5.27
CA GLY A 13 -34.03 12.08 -4.17
C GLY A 13 -33.89 13.25 -3.22
N ASP A 14 -34.62 14.33 -3.52
CA ASP A 14 -34.99 15.47 -2.68
C ASP A 14 -33.92 16.30 -1.93
N ALA A 15 -34.15 17.61 -1.93
CA ALA A 15 -33.23 18.62 -1.44
C ALA A 15 -33.14 18.69 0.10
N THR A 16 -32.00 19.22 0.58
CA THR A 16 -31.77 19.93 1.87
C THR A 16 -31.09 19.22 3.05
N LYS A 17 -30.03 18.45 2.79
CA LYS A 17 -28.82 18.49 3.65
C LYS A 17 -27.58 18.34 2.78
N ALA A 18 -26.69 19.33 2.81
CA ALA A 18 -25.36 19.15 2.23
C ALA A 18 -24.65 18.08 3.07
N LEU A 19 -24.33 16.94 2.46
CA LEU A 19 -23.49 15.92 3.08
C LEU A 19 -22.17 16.59 3.49
N THR A 20 -21.84 16.50 4.77
CA THR A 20 -20.58 17.06 5.27
C THR A 20 -19.51 15.98 5.20
N PHE A 21 -18.41 16.30 4.52
CA PHE A 21 -17.23 15.45 4.46
C PHE A 21 -16.08 16.07 5.24
N ASP A 22 -15.39 15.26 6.01
CA ASP A 22 -14.19 15.66 6.72
C ASP A 22 -13.15 14.54 6.73
N ILE A 23 -11.89 14.93 6.87
CA ILE A 23 -10.76 14.02 7.05
C ILE A 23 -10.26 14.17 8.48
N VAL A 24 -10.22 13.04 9.20
CA VAL A 24 -9.60 12.86 10.50
C VAL A 24 -8.27 12.15 10.32
N VAL A 25 -7.23 12.61 11.02
CA VAL A 25 -5.87 12.03 10.91
C VAL A 25 -5.35 11.62 12.28
N THR A 26 -4.98 10.35 12.46
CA THR A 26 -4.31 9.89 13.69
C THR A 26 -2.81 10.19 13.67
N PRO A 27 -2.13 10.34 14.82
CA PRO A 27 -2.67 10.62 16.14
C PRO A 27 -2.95 12.14 16.34
N HIS A 28 -3.00 12.92 15.27
CA HIS A 28 -3.14 14.39 15.37
C HIS A 28 -4.53 14.82 15.84
N ASP A 29 -5.56 14.39 15.13
CA ASP A 29 -6.97 14.69 15.41
C ASP A 29 -7.62 13.67 16.36
N LEU A 30 -7.03 12.46 16.46
CA LEU A 30 -7.63 11.33 17.16
C LEU A 30 -6.55 10.45 17.79
N ARG A 31 -6.52 10.42 19.13
CA ARG A 31 -5.52 9.69 19.94
C ARG A 31 -6.11 8.57 20.78
N ASP A 32 -7.41 8.65 21.06
CA ASP A 32 -8.10 7.70 21.91
C ASP A 32 -8.52 6.46 21.11
N GLU A 33 -8.13 5.28 21.58
CA GLU A 33 -8.43 4.01 20.94
C GLU A 33 -9.95 3.78 20.81
N ALA A 34 -10.73 4.08 21.85
CA ALA A 34 -12.17 3.85 21.82
C ALA A 34 -12.83 4.74 20.75
N ALA A 35 -12.44 6.02 20.67
CA ALA A 35 -12.89 6.94 19.65
C ALA A 35 -12.45 6.53 18.24
N PHE A 36 -11.23 6.00 18.08
CA PHE A 36 -10.76 5.41 16.81
C PHE A 36 -11.62 4.23 16.36
N ARG A 37 -11.85 3.26 17.24
CA ARG A 37 -12.72 2.11 16.94
C ARG A 37 -14.15 2.56 16.59
N ASN A 38 -14.66 3.57 17.29
CA ASN A 38 -16.00 4.13 17.05
C ASN A 38 -16.16 4.86 15.71
N THR A 39 -15.08 5.18 15.00
CA THR A 39 -15.18 5.78 13.65
C THR A 39 -15.76 4.83 12.60
N GLY A 40 -15.69 3.52 12.84
CA GLY A 40 -16.04 2.47 11.87
C GLY A 40 -14.96 2.21 10.82
N VAL A 41 -13.76 2.78 10.96
CA VAL A 41 -12.66 2.61 9.99
C VAL A 41 -12.18 1.16 9.90
N LEU A 42 -12.18 0.41 11.01
CA LEU A 42 -11.77 -0.99 11.04
C LEU A 42 -12.80 -1.91 10.36
N ASP A 43 -14.10 -1.59 10.48
CA ASP A 43 -15.16 -2.29 9.74
C ASP A 43 -15.01 -2.02 8.24
N LEU A 44 -14.82 -0.75 7.86
CA LEU A 44 -14.56 -0.36 6.47
C LEU A 44 -13.31 -1.05 5.90
N TYR A 45 -12.24 -1.15 6.70
CA TYR A 45 -11.03 -1.89 6.32
C TYR A 45 -11.34 -3.36 6.03
N ALA A 46 -12.08 -4.03 6.92
CA ALA A 46 -12.50 -5.41 6.69
C ALA A 46 -13.43 -5.57 5.47
N GLU A 47 -14.22 -4.56 5.11
CA GLU A 47 -15.04 -4.59 3.90
C GLU A 47 -14.21 -4.43 2.61
N LEU A 48 -13.15 -3.62 2.66
CA LEU A 48 -12.36 -3.24 1.47
C LEU A 48 -11.27 -4.25 1.08
N PHE A 49 -10.71 -4.97 2.04
CA PHE A 49 -9.57 -5.86 1.82
C PHE A 49 -9.96 -7.31 2.13
N PRO A 50 -9.53 -8.31 1.35
CA PRO A 50 -9.86 -9.72 1.63
C PRO A 50 -9.09 -10.23 2.86
N PRO A 51 -9.58 -11.29 3.55
CA PRO A 51 -9.00 -11.75 4.83
C PRO A 51 -7.50 -12.06 4.81
N ASN A 52 -6.96 -12.51 3.67
CA ASN A 52 -5.55 -12.82 3.51
C ASN A 52 -4.66 -11.58 3.33
N GLU A 53 -5.23 -10.40 3.12
CA GLU A 53 -4.52 -9.11 3.06
C GLU A 53 -4.71 -8.30 4.36
N ARG A 54 -5.30 -8.88 5.41
CA ARG A 54 -5.67 -8.14 6.62
C ARG A 54 -4.64 -8.30 7.74
N ASP A 55 -4.24 -7.17 8.30
CA ASP A 55 -3.62 -7.09 9.62
C ASP A 55 -4.68 -7.25 10.72
N ALA A 56 -4.25 -7.69 11.90
CA ALA A 56 -5.15 -7.75 13.04
C ALA A 56 -5.59 -6.32 13.44
N PRO A 57 -6.87 -6.11 13.80
CA PRO A 57 -7.36 -4.79 14.19
C PRO A 57 -6.57 -4.13 15.33
N ASP A 58 -6.10 -4.93 16.29
CA ASP A 58 -5.32 -4.44 17.43
C ASP A 58 -3.90 -4.01 17.01
N ASP A 59 -3.32 -4.69 16.03
CA ASP A 59 -2.03 -4.29 15.46
C ASP A 59 -2.16 -2.97 14.70
N ILE A 60 -3.26 -2.77 13.97
CA ILE A 60 -3.56 -1.48 13.31
C ILE A 60 -3.70 -0.36 14.33
N VAL A 61 -4.41 -0.60 15.44
CA VAL A 61 -4.56 0.38 16.52
C VAL A 61 -3.20 0.76 17.10
N ARG A 62 -2.38 -0.23 17.50
CA ARG A 62 -1.02 0.03 17.99
C ARG A 62 -0.20 0.77 16.97
N TRP A 63 -0.25 0.35 15.71
CA TRP A 63 0.52 0.94 14.63
C TRP A 63 0.25 2.43 14.45
N VAL A 64 -1.00 2.90 14.59
CA VAL A 64 -1.36 4.30 14.29
C VAL A 64 -1.64 5.19 15.50
N LEU A 65 -1.68 4.61 16.71
CA LEU A 65 -1.98 5.32 17.96
C LEU A 65 -0.99 5.07 19.10
N SER A 66 0.03 4.21 18.94
CA SER A 66 1.04 4.06 20.01
C SER A 66 1.69 5.40 20.33
N ASP A 67 2.05 5.57 21.59
CA ASP A 67 2.61 6.82 22.14
C ASP A 67 4.00 7.15 21.60
N ASP A 68 4.69 6.16 21.06
CA ASP A 68 6.03 6.23 20.49
C ASP A 68 6.03 6.26 18.95
N VAL A 69 4.87 6.48 18.33
CA VAL A 69 4.78 6.78 16.89
C VAL A 69 5.56 8.07 16.60
N GLY A 70 6.54 7.98 15.68
CA GLY A 70 7.46 9.07 15.36
C GLY A 70 8.64 9.22 16.32
N GLU A 71 8.77 8.33 17.32
CA GLU A 71 9.91 8.29 18.22
C GLU A 71 10.98 7.30 17.74
N ARG A 72 12.23 7.56 18.10
CA ARG A 72 13.35 6.65 17.81
C ARG A 72 13.27 5.43 18.72
N ARG A 73 13.09 4.26 18.12
CA ARG A 73 13.18 2.97 18.81
C ARG A 73 14.53 2.32 18.58
N GLU A 74 14.98 1.57 19.57
CA GLU A 74 16.25 0.86 19.51
C GLU A 74 16.09 -0.55 20.08
N PHE A 75 16.66 -1.53 19.39
CA PHE A 75 16.67 -2.92 19.86
C PHE A 75 18.00 -3.57 19.51
N SER A 76 18.31 -4.70 20.13
CA SER A 76 19.55 -5.43 19.90
C SER A 76 19.28 -6.83 19.39
N VAL A 77 19.87 -7.19 18.25
CA VAL A 77 19.81 -8.55 17.70
C VAL A 77 21.22 -9.06 17.50
N GLY A 78 21.55 -10.22 18.09
CA GLY A 78 22.88 -10.83 17.97
C GLY A 78 24.02 -9.91 18.42
N GLY A 79 23.77 -9.03 19.39
CA GLY A 79 24.75 -8.05 19.88
C GLY A 79 24.94 -6.81 19.00
N ARG A 80 24.18 -6.67 17.90
CA ARG A 80 24.13 -5.45 17.09
C ARG A 80 22.93 -4.61 17.51
N LYS A 81 23.20 -3.33 17.79
CA LYS A 81 22.15 -2.35 18.08
C LYS A 81 21.60 -1.81 16.76
N LEU A 82 20.28 -1.89 16.63
CA LEU A 82 19.53 -1.37 15.50
C LEU A 82 18.59 -0.29 16.00
N SER A 83 18.28 0.68 15.15
CA SER A 83 17.34 1.74 15.48
C SER A 83 16.55 2.16 14.27
N TYR A 84 15.28 2.49 14.48
CA TYR A 84 14.39 3.04 13.47
C TYR A 84 13.53 4.15 14.07
N CYS A 85 12.91 4.95 13.21
CA CYS A 85 11.95 5.97 13.59
C CYS A 85 10.86 6.00 12.53
N LEU A 86 9.72 5.37 12.86
CA LEU A 86 8.57 5.22 11.97
C LEU A 86 7.42 6.07 12.51
N ASP A 87 6.84 6.88 11.64
CA ASP A 87 5.76 7.80 11.99
C ASP A 87 4.51 7.52 11.15
N SER A 88 3.56 6.80 11.74
CA SER A 88 2.40 6.26 11.06
C SER A 88 1.15 7.12 11.21
N ARG A 89 0.34 7.15 10.16
CA ARG A 89 -0.87 7.97 10.02
C ARG A 89 -2.00 7.16 9.44
N CYS A 90 -3.15 7.19 10.10
CA CYS A 90 -4.43 6.78 9.51
C CYS A 90 -5.22 8.03 9.12
N PHE A 91 -5.58 8.13 7.85
CA PHE A 91 -6.50 9.13 7.31
C PHE A 91 -7.87 8.49 7.16
N ILE A 92 -8.88 9.10 7.77
CA ILE A 92 -10.26 8.61 7.74
C ILE A 92 -11.11 9.66 7.06
N LEU A 93 -11.58 9.36 5.85
CA LEU A 93 -12.60 10.16 5.18
C LEU A 93 -13.95 9.79 5.77
N ARG A 94 -14.66 10.78 6.31
CA ARG A 94 -15.98 10.58 6.91
C ARG A 94 -17.06 11.30 6.13
N ALA A 95 -18.25 10.71 6.11
CA ALA A 95 -19.49 11.37 5.73
C ALA A 95 -20.45 11.27 6.92
N GLU A 96 -20.96 12.40 7.39
CA GLU A 96 -21.84 12.47 8.57
C GLU A 96 -21.25 11.71 9.80
N GLY A 97 -19.92 11.80 9.98
CA GLY A 97 -19.20 11.18 11.10
C GLY A 97 -18.89 9.68 10.95
N ARG A 98 -19.32 9.01 9.87
CA ARG A 98 -19.01 7.61 9.59
C ARG A 98 -17.90 7.47 8.56
N ALA A 99 -16.96 6.54 8.78
CA ALA A 99 -15.90 6.25 7.82
C ALA A 99 -16.47 5.75 6.48
N ILE A 100 -16.05 6.39 5.38
CA ILE A 100 -16.38 6.00 4.00
C ILE A 100 -15.13 5.82 3.13
N GLY A 101 -13.96 6.27 3.60
CA GLY A 101 -12.67 6.04 2.98
C GLY A 101 -11.57 6.01 4.03
N LEU A 102 -10.48 5.32 3.70
CA LEU A 102 -9.33 5.18 4.58
C LEU A 102 -8.02 5.24 3.80
N GLY A 103 -6.95 5.62 4.50
CA GLY A 103 -5.58 5.57 4.02
C GLY A 103 -4.62 5.37 5.17
N PHE A 104 -3.81 4.32 5.14
CA PHE A 104 -2.80 4.04 6.14
C PHE A 104 -1.41 4.23 5.55
N PHE A 105 -0.61 5.07 6.22
CA PHE A 105 0.72 5.45 5.76
C PHE A 105 1.72 5.38 6.90
N THR A 106 2.98 5.09 6.57
CA THR A 106 4.11 5.14 7.50
C THR A 106 5.22 5.97 6.88
N TYR A 107 5.65 7.03 7.56
CA TYR A 107 6.85 7.78 7.19
C TYR A 107 8.06 7.18 7.90
N ASP A 108 9.12 6.86 7.16
CA ASP A 108 10.40 6.49 7.75
C ASP A 108 11.35 7.68 7.72
N HIS A 109 11.70 8.17 8.91
CA HIS A 109 12.59 9.32 9.06
C HIS A 109 14.02 9.07 8.56
N ALA A 110 14.45 7.81 8.47
CA ALA A 110 15.80 7.47 8.02
C ALA A 110 15.93 7.49 6.49
N SER A 111 14.94 6.95 5.78
CA SER A 111 14.90 6.93 4.31
C SER A 111 14.23 8.16 3.70
N GLU A 112 13.48 8.92 4.51
CA GLU A 112 12.63 10.04 4.08
C GLU A 112 11.51 9.60 3.10
N LEU A 113 11.18 8.31 3.10
CA LEU A 113 10.11 7.71 2.29
C LEU A 113 8.80 7.59 3.07
N ILE A 114 7.69 7.69 2.37
CA ILE A 114 6.37 7.32 2.89
C ILE A 114 5.94 5.99 2.27
N TYR A 115 5.55 5.01 3.08
CA TYR A 115 4.88 3.80 2.65
C TYR A 115 3.38 4.02 2.69
N CYS A 116 2.70 3.65 1.61
CA CYS A 116 1.24 3.60 1.57
C CYS A 116 0.83 2.12 1.62
N ASN A 117 0.30 1.68 2.75
CA ASN A 117 0.01 0.25 2.97
C ASN A 117 -1.41 -0.10 2.49
N TYR A 118 -2.40 0.70 2.90
CA TYR A 118 -3.79 0.45 2.56
C TYR A 118 -4.48 1.74 2.20
N VAL A 119 -5.23 1.73 1.11
CA VAL A 119 -6.05 2.88 0.74
C VAL A 119 -7.30 2.42 -0.01
N GLY A 120 -8.43 3.03 0.31
CA GLY A 120 -9.68 2.67 -0.34
C GLY A 120 -10.86 3.55 0.04
N VAL A 121 -11.93 3.40 -0.73
CA VAL A 121 -13.21 4.07 -0.53
C VAL A 121 -14.31 3.01 -0.66
N ALA A 122 -15.28 3.06 0.25
CA ALA A 122 -16.44 2.18 0.28
C ALA A 122 -17.13 2.13 -1.08
N LYS A 123 -17.57 0.93 -1.50
CA LYS A 123 -18.12 0.68 -2.85
C LYS A 123 -19.24 1.65 -3.23
N ALA A 124 -20.16 1.93 -2.31
CA ALA A 124 -21.28 2.85 -2.52
C ALA A 124 -20.86 4.31 -2.80
N TRP A 125 -19.62 4.67 -2.46
CA TRP A 125 -19.05 6.01 -2.64
C TRP A 125 -18.04 6.07 -3.79
N ARG A 126 -17.88 4.98 -4.54
CA ARG A 126 -17.01 4.94 -5.71
C ARG A 126 -17.73 5.58 -6.90
N GLY A 127 -17.14 6.65 -7.40
CA GLY A 127 -17.71 7.47 -8.47
C GLY A 127 -17.29 8.92 -8.31
N GLY A 128 -17.55 9.75 -9.32
CA GLY A 128 -17.37 11.21 -9.23
C GLY A 128 -15.94 11.70 -8.94
N GLY A 129 -14.93 10.82 -8.96
CA GLY A 129 -13.54 11.16 -8.66
C GLY A 129 -13.20 11.26 -7.17
N LEU A 130 -14.08 10.84 -6.25
CA LEU A 130 -13.89 10.97 -4.80
C LEU A 130 -12.57 10.34 -4.33
N ALA A 131 -12.30 9.09 -4.71
CA ALA A 131 -11.07 8.39 -4.33
C ALA A 131 -9.80 9.15 -4.77
N ARG A 132 -9.82 9.76 -5.96
CA ARG A 132 -8.68 10.54 -6.48
C ARG A 132 -8.51 11.86 -5.72
N ARG A 133 -9.61 12.52 -5.36
CA ARG A 133 -9.59 13.75 -4.55
C ARG A 133 -9.09 13.43 -3.15
N PHE A 134 -9.68 12.44 -2.48
CA PHE A 134 -9.27 12.00 -1.16
C PHE A 134 -7.79 11.62 -1.13
N TYR A 135 -7.31 10.85 -2.11
CA TYR A 135 -5.89 10.50 -2.23
C TYR A 135 -4.99 11.73 -2.28
N ARG A 136 -5.33 12.71 -3.12
CA ARG A 136 -4.56 13.95 -3.25
C ARG A 136 -4.51 14.75 -1.95
N GLU A 137 -5.65 14.87 -1.25
CA GLU A 137 -5.72 15.54 0.04
C GLU A 137 -4.83 14.84 1.08
N MET A 138 -4.80 13.51 1.11
CA MET A 138 -3.90 12.76 1.98
C MET A 138 -2.43 13.06 1.66
N ILE A 139 -2.04 13.06 0.38
CA ILE A 139 -0.66 13.40 -0.03
C ILE A 139 -0.29 14.82 0.36
N GLU A 140 -1.16 15.81 0.13
CA GLU A 140 -0.92 17.20 0.54
C GLU A 140 -0.73 17.32 2.07
N MET A 141 -1.55 16.60 2.85
CA MET A 141 -1.43 16.59 4.30
C MET A 141 -0.15 15.89 4.76
N LEU A 142 0.23 14.78 4.12
CA LEU A 142 1.49 14.08 4.39
C LEU A 142 2.70 14.95 4.10
N ASP A 143 2.72 15.68 2.98
CA ASP A 143 3.81 16.60 2.63
C ASP A 143 3.95 17.76 3.63
N ALA A 144 2.84 18.20 4.22
CA ALA A 144 2.84 19.21 5.28
C ALA A 144 3.33 18.64 6.63
N LEU A 145 2.94 17.41 6.97
CA LEU A 145 3.38 16.72 8.19
C LEU A 145 4.87 16.32 8.12
N PHE A 146 5.33 15.92 6.93
CA PHE A 146 6.66 15.38 6.69
C PHE A 146 7.37 16.18 5.60
N PRO A 147 7.88 17.39 5.94
CA PRO A 147 8.45 18.30 4.95
C PRO A 147 9.75 17.78 4.32
N ARG A 148 10.36 16.74 4.88
CA ARG A 148 11.52 16.04 4.32
C ARG A 148 11.16 14.89 3.39
N ASN A 149 9.88 14.51 3.30
CA ASN A 149 9.42 13.46 2.40
C ASN A 149 9.96 13.67 0.98
N ILE A 150 10.55 12.62 0.40
CA ILE A 150 11.03 12.61 -0.99
C ILE A 150 10.02 11.94 -1.95
N GLY A 151 9.06 11.18 -1.42
CA GLY A 151 7.99 10.56 -2.19
C GLY A 151 7.38 9.33 -1.52
N VAL A 152 6.43 8.72 -2.21
CA VAL A 152 5.61 7.63 -1.70
C VAL A 152 5.94 6.32 -2.42
N VAL A 153 6.10 5.25 -1.65
CA VAL A 153 6.31 3.87 -2.11
C VAL A 153 5.07 3.03 -1.79
N LEU A 154 4.73 2.12 -2.71
CA LEU A 154 3.69 1.11 -2.56
C LEU A 154 4.29 -0.28 -2.79
N GLU A 155 3.92 -1.24 -1.95
CA GLU A 155 3.96 -2.65 -2.30
C GLU A 155 2.76 -2.98 -3.19
N VAL A 156 3.03 -3.65 -4.31
CA VAL A 156 2.02 -3.95 -5.32
C VAL A 156 2.05 -5.44 -5.64
N GLU A 157 0.92 -6.10 -5.42
CA GLU A 157 0.75 -7.52 -5.77
C GLU A 157 1.01 -7.74 -7.28
N PRO A 158 1.93 -8.65 -7.66
CA PRO A 158 2.21 -8.97 -9.04
C PRO A 158 1.01 -9.69 -9.67
N TYR A 159 0.83 -9.48 -10.98
CA TYR A 159 -0.15 -10.22 -11.75
C TYR A 159 0.51 -10.92 -12.94
N ASP A 160 -0.03 -12.09 -13.27
CA ASP A 160 0.38 -12.87 -14.44
C ASP A 160 -0.41 -12.39 -15.66
N ARG A 161 0.27 -11.68 -16.54
CA ARG A 161 -0.33 -11.08 -17.72
C ARG A 161 -0.90 -12.11 -18.70
N ASP A 162 -0.19 -13.21 -18.92
CA ASP A 162 -0.59 -14.26 -19.86
C ASP A 162 -1.82 -14.99 -19.35
N ARG A 163 -1.87 -15.28 -18.04
CA ARG A 163 -3.05 -15.85 -17.40
C ARG A 163 -4.26 -14.92 -17.52
N LEU A 164 -4.07 -13.61 -17.31
CA LEU A 164 -5.17 -12.65 -17.46
C LEU A 164 -5.65 -12.53 -18.90
N ALA A 165 -4.73 -12.57 -19.88
CA ALA A 165 -5.08 -12.62 -21.29
C ALA A 165 -5.94 -13.84 -21.60
N ALA A 166 -5.54 -15.03 -21.15
CA ALA A 166 -6.31 -16.26 -21.34
C ALA A 166 -7.72 -16.20 -20.68
N ILE A 167 -7.84 -15.59 -19.50
CA ILE A 167 -9.14 -15.38 -18.84
C ILE A 167 -10.03 -14.48 -19.69
N ILE A 168 -9.49 -13.37 -20.19
CA ILE A 168 -10.24 -12.40 -20.99
C ILE A 168 -10.62 -12.99 -22.34
N ASP A 169 -9.72 -13.74 -22.99
CA ASP A 169 -9.99 -14.47 -24.24
C ASP A 169 -11.17 -15.45 -24.06
N ASP A 170 -11.19 -16.20 -22.95
CA ASP A 170 -12.29 -17.13 -22.64
C ASP A 170 -13.63 -16.41 -22.47
N LEU A 171 -13.65 -15.29 -21.75
CA LEU A 171 -14.87 -14.49 -21.54
C LEU A 171 -15.37 -13.84 -22.83
N GLU A 172 -14.47 -13.32 -23.67
CA GLU A 172 -14.83 -12.75 -24.97
C GLU A 172 -15.43 -13.82 -25.91
N ARG A 173 -14.95 -15.06 -25.84
CA ARG A 173 -15.42 -16.17 -26.68
C ARG A 173 -16.70 -16.84 -26.17
N THR A 174 -16.81 -17.05 -24.86
CA THR A 174 -17.89 -17.86 -24.24
C THR A 174 -19.01 -17.00 -23.66
N GLY A 175 -18.80 -15.69 -23.58
CA GLY A 175 -19.71 -14.74 -22.93
C GLY A 175 -19.37 -14.51 -21.45
N VAL A 176 -19.94 -13.45 -20.90
CA VAL A 176 -19.76 -13.09 -19.49
C VAL A 176 -20.34 -14.16 -18.57
N ARG A 177 -19.51 -14.66 -17.67
CA ARG A 177 -19.87 -15.65 -16.64
C ARG A 177 -19.31 -15.24 -15.29
N GLN A 178 -19.78 -15.91 -14.24
CA GLN A 178 -19.18 -15.79 -12.93
C GLN A 178 -17.72 -16.29 -12.98
N LEU A 179 -16.81 -15.46 -12.46
CA LEU A 179 -15.40 -15.79 -12.34
C LEU A 179 -15.13 -16.60 -11.08
N ALA A 180 -14.23 -17.57 -11.17
CA ALA A 180 -13.68 -18.24 -9.99
C ALA A 180 -12.87 -17.26 -9.13
N ALA A 181 -12.71 -17.55 -7.84
CA ALA A 181 -12.07 -16.64 -6.89
C ALA A 181 -10.64 -16.25 -7.29
N ASP A 182 -9.85 -17.20 -7.81
CA ASP A 182 -8.50 -16.97 -8.30
C ASP A 182 -8.46 -16.05 -9.54
N GLN A 183 -9.46 -16.17 -10.42
CA GLN A 183 -9.61 -15.30 -11.59
C GLN A 183 -10.00 -13.87 -11.15
N GLN A 184 -10.91 -13.75 -10.18
CA GLN A 184 -11.28 -12.45 -9.61
C GLN A 184 -10.09 -11.76 -8.96
N THR A 185 -9.27 -12.50 -8.20
CA THR A 185 -8.04 -11.98 -7.59
C THR A 185 -7.06 -11.47 -8.64
N GLY A 186 -6.83 -12.23 -9.72
CA GLY A 186 -5.96 -11.77 -10.82
C GLY A 186 -6.45 -10.46 -11.44
N ILE A 187 -7.74 -10.35 -11.74
CA ILE A 187 -8.35 -9.13 -12.29
C ILE A 187 -8.25 -7.96 -11.31
N ARG A 188 -8.51 -8.19 -10.01
CA ARG A 188 -8.38 -7.17 -8.96
C ARG A 188 -6.98 -6.58 -8.93
N ARG A 189 -5.93 -7.40 -9.03
CA ARG A 189 -4.52 -6.96 -9.09
C ARG A 189 -4.25 -6.05 -10.28
N LEU A 190 -4.70 -6.43 -11.49
CA LEU A 190 -4.59 -5.58 -12.69
C LEU A 190 -5.31 -4.23 -12.51
N LEU A 191 -6.53 -4.24 -11.95
CA LEU A 191 -7.30 -3.02 -11.72
C LEU A 191 -6.64 -2.09 -10.68
N ARG A 192 -6.03 -2.67 -9.64
CA ARG A 192 -5.26 -1.93 -8.62
C ARG A 192 -4.02 -1.27 -9.24
N VAL A 193 -3.26 -2.00 -10.08
CA VAL A 193 -2.14 -1.43 -10.86
C VAL A 193 -2.61 -0.30 -11.77
N SER A 194 -3.73 -0.46 -12.48
CA SER A 194 -4.30 0.61 -13.30
C SER A 194 -4.66 1.85 -12.50
N TRP A 195 -5.10 1.69 -11.26
CA TRP A 195 -5.42 2.81 -10.40
C TRP A 195 -4.16 3.56 -9.96
N TYR A 196 -3.10 2.87 -9.53
CA TYR A 196 -1.81 3.48 -9.21
C TYR A 196 -1.20 4.20 -10.42
N ASP A 197 -1.27 3.61 -11.60
CA ASP A 197 -0.83 4.22 -12.85
C ASP A 197 -1.56 5.56 -13.15
N LYS A 198 -2.86 5.65 -12.84
CA LYS A 198 -3.65 6.90 -12.95
C LYS A 198 -3.34 7.92 -11.85
N LEU A 199 -2.78 7.47 -10.73
CA LEU A 199 -2.28 8.35 -9.67
C LEU A 199 -0.88 8.88 -9.98
N GLY A 200 -0.23 8.37 -11.04
CA GLY A 200 1.09 8.84 -11.49
C GLY A 200 2.25 8.03 -10.92
N TYR A 201 1.99 6.84 -10.41
CA TYR A 201 3.03 5.93 -9.96
C TYR A 201 3.80 5.32 -11.13
N CYS A 202 5.12 5.26 -10.97
CA CYS A 202 6.03 4.46 -11.77
C CYS A 202 6.45 3.22 -10.99
N PHE A 203 6.97 2.21 -11.67
CA PHE A 203 7.48 0.97 -11.11
C PHE A 203 8.97 0.89 -11.38
N PHE A 204 9.70 0.26 -10.46
CA PHE A 204 11.10 -0.06 -10.67
C PHE A 204 11.21 -1.28 -11.57
N CYS A 205 11.76 -1.11 -12.76
CA CYS A 205 11.84 -2.14 -13.78
C CYS A 205 13.29 -2.46 -14.15
N ASP A 206 13.52 -3.68 -14.62
CA ASP A 206 14.72 -4.04 -15.36
C ASP A 206 14.73 -3.30 -16.70
N ALA A 207 15.78 -2.52 -16.99
CA ALA A 207 15.93 -1.78 -18.23
C ALA A 207 15.97 -2.66 -19.48
N ARG A 208 16.33 -3.95 -19.36
CA ARG A 208 16.42 -4.86 -20.52
C ARG A 208 15.05 -5.33 -20.99
N GLY A 209 14.22 -5.78 -20.05
CA GLY A 209 12.89 -6.33 -20.34
C GLY A 209 11.72 -5.39 -20.05
N MET A 210 11.99 -4.25 -19.43
CA MET A 210 11.01 -3.29 -18.91
C MET A 210 9.98 -3.92 -17.95
N GLN A 211 10.31 -5.07 -17.37
CA GLN A 211 9.47 -5.76 -16.40
C GLN A 211 9.73 -5.23 -14.98
N PRO A 212 8.71 -5.06 -14.14
CA PRO A 212 8.90 -4.70 -12.73
C PRO A 212 9.83 -5.68 -12.02
N LEU A 213 10.71 -5.15 -11.17
CA LEU A 213 11.58 -5.95 -10.33
C LEU A 213 10.77 -6.64 -9.25
N GLU A 214 10.90 -7.96 -9.18
CA GLU A 214 10.29 -8.76 -8.13
C GLU A 214 11.08 -8.63 -6.82
N CYS A 215 10.36 -8.31 -5.76
CA CYS A 215 10.82 -8.33 -4.38
C CYS A 215 10.09 -9.45 -3.63
N ARG A 216 10.64 -9.87 -2.48
CA ARG A 216 10.01 -10.87 -1.62
C ARG A 216 9.87 -10.35 -0.20
N SER A 217 8.64 -10.39 0.30
CA SER A 217 8.34 -10.07 1.70
C SER A 217 8.71 -11.28 2.56
N PRO A 218 9.37 -11.09 3.71
CA PRO A 218 9.47 -12.16 4.68
C PRO A 218 8.09 -12.55 5.20
N CYS A 219 7.98 -13.75 5.77
CA CYS A 219 6.78 -14.20 6.46
C CYS A 219 6.37 -13.21 7.55
N LEU A 220 5.15 -12.65 7.47
CA LEU A 220 4.70 -11.60 8.39
C LEU A 220 4.44 -12.09 9.82
N ASP A 221 4.27 -13.40 10.02
CA ASP A 221 4.06 -14.02 11.33
C ASP A 221 5.35 -14.70 11.84
N PRO A 222 6.16 -13.99 12.65
CA PRO A 222 7.39 -14.54 13.21
C PRO A 222 7.13 -15.64 14.26
N SER A 223 5.89 -15.84 14.72
CA SER A 223 5.54 -16.88 15.71
C SER A 223 5.42 -18.28 15.09
N LEU A 224 5.36 -18.36 13.76
CA LEU A 224 5.39 -19.64 13.05
C LEU A 224 6.74 -20.33 13.22
N LEU A 225 6.74 -21.66 13.04
CA LEU A 225 7.98 -22.44 13.02
C LEU A 225 8.89 -21.97 11.86
N PRO A 226 10.22 -21.98 12.02
CA PRO A 226 11.16 -21.54 10.97
C PRO A 226 10.98 -22.21 9.61
N SER A 227 10.54 -23.47 9.59
CA SER A 227 10.26 -24.22 8.36
C SER A 227 9.04 -23.69 7.57
N ALA A 228 8.13 -22.97 8.24
CA ALA A 228 6.95 -22.37 7.61
C ALA A 228 7.24 -21.00 6.99
N TRP A 229 8.27 -20.28 7.46
CA TRP A 229 8.57 -18.93 6.96
C TRP A 229 8.87 -18.89 5.47
N VAL A 230 9.73 -19.80 4.98
CA VAL A 230 10.17 -19.86 3.57
C VAL A 230 9.01 -20.14 2.60
N GLY A 231 7.92 -20.75 3.08
CA GLY A 231 6.72 -21.03 2.28
C GLY A 231 5.63 -19.96 2.37
N ALA A 232 5.75 -19.03 3.31
CA ALA A 232 4.80 -17.95 3.56
C ALA A 232 5.32 -16.59 3.06
N GLU A 233 6.40 -16.59 2.28
CA GLU A 233 6.89 -15.41 1.56
C GLU A 233 5.91 -14.98 0.47
N GLU A 234 5.74 -13.68 0.29
CA GLU A 234 4.92 -13.14 -0.80
C GLU A 234 5.78 -12.31 -1.77
N ASN A 235 5.54 -12.50 -3.06
CA ASN A 235 6.17 -11.69 -4.10
C ASN A 235 5.43 -10.36 -4.23
N TYR A 236 6.17 -9.27 -4.38
CA TYR A 236 5.63 -7.95 -4.65
C TYR A 236 6.49 -7.15 -5.63
N TRP A 237 5.88 -6.14 -6.23
CA TRP A 237 6.56 -5.08 -6.96
C TRP A 237 6.55 -3.79 -6.14
N LEU A 238 7.52 -2.92 -6.42
CA LEU A 238 7.54 -1.58 -5.86
C LEU A 238 7.07 -0.55 -6.88
N ALA A 239 6.08 0.23 -6.47
CA ALA A 239 5.68 1.43 -7.18
C ALA A 239 6.12 2.67 -6.40
N TRP A 240 6.54 3.69 -7.13
CA TRP A 240 7.08 4.95 -6.63
C TRP A 240 6.37 6.14 -7.25
N GLN A 241 6.07 7.12 -6.41
CA GLN A 241 5.64 8.45 -6.81
C GLN A 241 6.53 9.48 -6.14
N SER A 242 7.24 10.29 -6.93
CA SER A 242 8.03 11.40 -6.39
C SER A 242 7.13 12.48 -5.81
N ARG A 243 7.60 13.12 -4.73
CA ARG A 243 6.95 14.32 -4.22
C ARG A 243 7.12 15.48 -5.20
N THR A 244 6.03 16.22 -5.43
CA THR A 244 6.07 17.39 -6.31
C THR A 244 6.89 18.51 -5.66
N GLY A 245 7.90 19.02 -6.37
CA GLY A 245 8.73 20.13 -5.89
C GLY A 245 9.70 19.77 -4.78
N ALA A 246 9.80 18.49 -4.39
CA ALA A 246 10.95 18.04 -3.61
C ALA A 246 12.23 18.35 -4.42
N PRO A 247 13.35 18.76 -3.76
CA PRO A 247 14.64 18.77 -4.40
C PRO A 247 14.80 17.37 -4.94
N SER A 248 14.72 17.33 -6.25
CA SER A 248 14.51 16.12 -6.98
C SER A 248 15.55 15.10 -6.56
N VAL A 249 15.14 13.85 -6.61
CA VAL A 249 15.99 12.70 -6.93
C VAL A 249 16.76 12.94 -8.26
N GLU A 250 16.85 14.17 -8.81
CA GLU A 250 17.63 14.56 -9.99
C GLU A 250 19.09 14.25 -9.70
N GLY A 251 19.52 13.12 -10.25
CA GLY A 251 20.88 12.60 -10.11
C GLY A 251 20.95 11.30 -9.30
N GLU A 252 19.98 11.00 -8.45
CA GLU A 252 19.91 9.69 -7.79
C GLU A 252 19.42 8.64 -8.78
N ARG A 253 20.17 7.54 -8.88
CA ARG A 253 19.87 6.48 -9.82
C ARG A 253 18.65 5.72 -9.32
N ALA A 254 17.75 5.33 -10.23
CA ALA A 254 16.58 4.54 -9.86
C ALA A 254 16.95 3.25 -9.11
N GLY A 255 18.14 2.68 -9.36
CA GLY A 255 18.68 1.56 -8.60
C GLY A 255 18.97 1.88 -7.13
N ASP A 256 19.56 3.04 -6.84
CA ASP A 256 19.87 3.45 -5.47
C ASP A 256 18.59 3.71 -4.68
N LEU A 257 17.61 4.37 -5.32
CA LEU A 257 16.28 4.59 -4.76
C LEU A 257 15.54 3.27 -4.51
N TRP A 258 15.62 2.32 -5.46
CA TRP A 258 15.02 0.99 -5.29
C TRP A 258 15.63 0.26 -4.10
N GLN A 259 16.96 0.27 -3.96
CA GLN A 259 17.63 -0.34 -2.81
C GLN A 259 17.20 0.30 -1.49
N ARG A 260 17.12 1.64 -1.45
CA ARG A 260 16.60 2.37 -0.28
C ARG A 260 15.18 1.92 0.06
N ALA A 261 14.29 1.85 -0.92
CA ALA A 261 12.91 1.44 -0.72
C ALA A 261 12.79 0.00 -0.20
N VAL A 262 13.55 -0.95 -0.77
CA VAL A 262 13.58 -2.35 -0.31
C VAL A 262 14.06 -2.46 1.14
N VAL A 263 15.17 -1.80 1.48
CA VAL A 263 15.73 -1.81 2.85
C VAL A 263 14.76 -1.21 3.85
N ALA A 264 14.05 -0.15 3.45
CA ALA A 264 13.24 0.60 4.38
C ALA A 264 11.84 -0.03 4.58
N ILE A 265 11.28 -0.69 3.56
CA ILE A 265 10.14 -1.63 3.72
C ILE A 265 10.52 -2.79 4.63
N TYR A 266 11.74 -3.34 4.47
CA TYR A 266 12.21 -4.38 5.36
C TYR A 266 12.22 -3.93 6.83
N VAL A 267 12.67 -2.71 7.11
CA VAL A 267 12.60 -2.12 8.45
C VAL A 267 11.16 -2.00 8.93
N GLU A 268 10.22 -1.58 8.08
CA GLU A 268 8.79 -1.48 8.41
C GLU A 268 8.20 -2.83 8.82
N ILE A 269 8.47 -3.88 8.03
CA ILE A 269 7.99 -5.24 8.29
C ILE A 269 8.62 -5.80 9.57
N LEU A 270 9.94 -5.68 9.74
CA LEU A 270 10.62 -6.13 10.94
C LEU A 270 10.20 -5.38 12.20
N ALA A 271 9.97 -4.07 12.10
CA ALA A 271 9.52 -3.26 13.22
C ALA A 271 8.17 -3.76 13.76
N LYS A 272 7.27 -4.23 12.90
CA LYS A 272 6.03 -4.88 13.33
C LYS A 272 6.32 -6.22 14.03
N SER A 273 7.16 -7.06 13.44
CA SER A 273 7.41 -8.42 13.93
C SER A 273 8.27 -8.49 15.22
N LEU A 274 9.16 -7.53 15.47
CA LEU A 274 10.21 -7.62 16.50
C LEU A 274 9.94 -6.83 17.78
N VAL A 275 8.85 -6.07 17.86
CA VAL A 275 8.56 -5.20 19.01
C VAL A 275 7.91 -5.92 20.19
N ASP A 276 7.34 -7.12 20.01
CA ASP A 276 6.55 -7.81 21.05
C ASP A 276 7.37 -8.82 21.91
N ASP A 277 8.30 -8.37 22.76
CA ASP A 277 9.00 -9.16 23.81
C ASP A 277 9.19 -10.71 23.65
N ASP A 278 10.08 -11.18 22.75
CA ASP A 278 10.84 -12.44 22.97
C ASP A 278 12.24 -12.41 22.29
N PRO A 279 13.34 -12.26 23.06
CA PRO A 279 14.68 -12.15 22.49
C PRO A 279 15.32 -13.46 21.97
N LYS A 280 14.77 -14.65 22.24
CA LYS A 280 15.42 -15.93 21.85
C LYS A 280 14.94 -16.47 20.51
N GLU A 281 13.64 -16.41 20.22
CA GLU A 281 13.07 -16.90 18.96
C GLU A 281 13.27 -15.90 17.80
N ARG A 282 13.51 -14.63 18.12
CA ARG A 282 13.65 -13.53 17.13
C ARG A 282 14.95 -13.49 16.35
N ARG A 283 16.02 -14.11 16.84
CA ARG A 283 17.30 -14.08 16.13
C ARG A 283 17.22 -14.87 14.83
N ASP A 284 16.59 -16.04 14.86
CA ASP A 284 16.46 -16.90 13.69
C ASP A 284 15.58 -16.22 12.64
N TYR A 285 14.49 -15.57 13.07
CA TYR A 285 13.64 -14.77 12.17
C TYR A 285 14.40 -13.58 11.58
N TRP A 286 15.17 -12.84 12.40
CA TRP A 286 16.02 -11.75 11.93
C TRP A 286 17.04 -12.23 10.88
N ASP A 287 17.74 -13.32 11.14
CA ASP A 287 18.75 -13.87 10.23
C ASP A 287 18.11 -14.35 8.92
N TYR A 288 16.94 -15.00 9.00
CA TYR A 288 16.11 -15.39 7.87
C TYR A 288 15.71 -14.18 7.01
N ALA A 289 15.07 -13.19 7.62
CA ALA A 289 14.51 -12.06 6.89
C ALA A 289 15.63 -11.17 6.32
N THR A 290 16.77 -11.05 7.02
CA THR A 290 17.95 -10.32 6.53
C THR A 290 18.55 -11.01 5.32
N ALA A 291 18.62 -12.36 5.35
CA ALA A 291 19.09 -13.14 4.22
C ALA A 291 18.17 -12.99 3.00
N LEU A 292 16.85 -12.96 3.20
CA LEU A 292 15.88 -12.76 2.11
C LEU A 292 16.04 -11.40 1.42
N VAL A 293 16.24 -10.34 2.20
CA VAL A 293 16.48 -8.98 1.68
C VAL A 293 17.81 -8.91 0.96
N ALA A 294 18.87 -9.47 1.55
CA ALA A 294 20.17 -9.54 0.91
C ALA A 294 20.10 -10.27 -0.44
N GLN A 295 19.37 -11.38 -0.53
CA GLN A 295 19.12 -12.08 -1.79
C GLN A 295 18.36 -11.22 -2.80
N THR A 296 17.33 -10.49 -2.36
CA THR A 296 16.56 -9.58 -3.21
C THR A 296 17.46 -8.49 -3.79
N LEU A 297 18.25 -7.82 -2.95
CA LEU A 297 19.20 -6.79 -3.37
C LEU A 297 20.29 -7.35 -4.30
N GLN A 298 20.81 -8.54 -4.01
CA GLN A 298 21.84 -9.18 -4.82
C GLN A 298 21.34 -9.55 -6.22
N ARG A 299 20.09 -10.03 -6.36
CA ARG A 299 19.48 -10.34 -7.66
C ARG A 299 19.42 -9.13 -8.59
N ALA A 300 19.17 -7.95 -8.02
CA ALA A 300 19.10 -6.70 -8.78
C ALA A 300 20.44 -5.97 -8.92
N ALA A 301 21.51 -6.41 -8.24
CA ALA A 301 22.79 -5.70 -8.20
C ALA A 301 23.47 -5.53 -9.57
N MET A 302 23.19 -6.45 -10.51
CA MET A 302 23.71 -6.41 -11.89
C MET A 302 22.68 -5.89 -12.90
N THR A 303 21.50 -5.52 -12.43
CA THR A 303 20.38 -5.06 -13.26
C THR A 303 20.41 -3.54 -13.34
N GLU A 304 20.36 -3.00 -14.55
CA GLU A 304 20.12 -1.57 -14.72
C GLU A 304 18.66 -1.29 -14.39
N VAL A 305 18.42 -0.59 -13.28
CA VAL A 305 17.06 -0.27 -12.83
C VAL A 305 16.58 1.03 -13.46
N ARG A 306 15.33 1.06 -13.94
CA ARG A 306 14.66 2.25 -14.47
C ARG A 306 13.26 2.40 -13.87
N LEU A 307 12.80 3.64 -13.76
CA LEU A 307 11.41 3.93 -13.43
C LEU A 307 10.57 3.95 -14.72
N ALA A 308 9.50 3.18 -14.76
CA ALA A 308 8.60 3.10 -15.91
C ALA A 308 7.14 2.93 -15.48
N ARG A 309 6.20 3.26 -16.36
CA ARG A 309 4.79 2.92 -16.12
C ARG A 309 4.61 1.41 -16.31
N CYS A 310 3.92 0.74 -15.39
CA CYS A 310 3.71 -0.71 -15.46
C CYS A 310 2.73 -1.11 -16.57
N LEU A 311 1.73 -0.28 -16.88
CA LEU A 311 0.85 -0.52 -18.02
C LEU A 311 1.49 0.02 -19.30
N ASP A 312 2.26 -0.84 -19.95
CA ASP A 312 2.70 -0.63 -21.34
C ASP A 312 1.52 -0.69 -22.33
N ALA A 313 1.82 -0.66 -23.63
CA ALA A 313 0.79 -0.68 -24.68
C ALA A 313 -0.11 -1.93 -24.58
N GLU A 314 0.47 -3.07 -24.27
CA GLU A 314 -0.23 -4.35 -24.24
C GLU A 314 -1.01 -4.54 -22.92
N GLY A 315 -0.47 -4.07 -21.80
CA GLY A 315 -1.21 -3.96 -20.53
C GLY A 315 -2.40 -3.00 -20.64
N SER A 316 -2.23 -1.90 -21.38
CA SER A 316 -3.31 -0.95 -21.68
C SER A 316 -4.39 -1.58 -22.59
N GLU A 317 -3.99 -2.41 -23.55
CA GLU A 317 -4.90 -3.18 -24.39
C GLU A 317 -5.69 -4.20 -23.56
N LEU A 318 -5.02 -5.00 -22.72
CA LEU A 318 -5.64 -5.98 -21.84
C LEU A 318 -6.70 -5.36 -20.93
N LEU A 319 -6.38 -4.23 -20.32
CA LEU A 319 -7.32 -3.47 -19.50
C LEU A 319 -8.51 -2.93 -20.29
N SER A 320 -8.27 -2.51 -21.53
CA SER A 320 -9.33 -2.02 -22.43
C SER A 320 -10.26 -3.16 -22.84
N ARG A 321 -9.73 -4.35 -23.11
CA ARG A 321 -10.49 -5.58 -23.37
C ARG A 321 -11.38 -5.94 -22.19
N TRP A 322 -10.80 -6.00 -20.98
CA TRP A 322 -11.56 -6.23 -19.74
C TRP A 322 -12.73 -5.24 -19.59
N ARG A 323 -12.49 -3.94 -19.77
CA ARG A 323 -13.54 -2.91 -19.65
C ARG A 323 -14.70 -3.09 -20.64
N ARG A 324 -14.44 -3.62 -21.83
CA ARG A 324 -15.49 -3.89 -22.84
C ARG A 324 -16.43 -5.02 -22.44
N LEU A 325 -15.99 -5.93 -21.58
CA LEU A 325 -16.84 -7.00 -21.06
C LEU A 325 -17.94 -6.46 -20.11
N ALA A 326 -17.84 -5.20 -19.67
CA ALA A 326 -18.82 -4.55 -18.80
C ALA A 326 -19.18 -5.35 -17.53
N ILE A 327 -18.21 -6.10 -17.01
CA ILE A 327 -18.33 -6.85 -15.76
C ILE A 327 -18.08 -5.90 -14.59
N ASP A 328 -18.95 -5.96 -13.58
CA ASP A 328 -18.72 -5.22 -12.35
C ASP A 328 -17.36 -5.64 -11.75
N PRO A 329 -16.48 -4.67 -11.43
CA PRO A 329 -15.15 -4.99 -10.96
C PRO A 329 -15.20 -5.75 -9.62
N PRO A 330 -14.35 -6.78 -9.44
CA PRO A 330 -14.19 -7.48 -8.16
C PRO A 330 -13.33 -6.62 -7.23
N ILE A 331 -13.88 -5.52 -6.73
CA ILE A 331 -13.22 -4.66 -5.73
C ILE A 331 -14.27 -4.14 -4.78
#